data_AF-A0A678STG2-F1
#
_entry.id   AF-A0A678STG2-F1
#
_cell.length_a   1.000
_cell.length_b   1.000
_cell.length_c   1.000
_cell.angle_alpha   90.00
_cell.angle_beta   90.00
_cell.angle_gamma   90.00
#
_symmetry.space_group_name_H-M   'P 1'
#
loop_
_entity.id
_entity.type
_entity.pdbx_description
1 polymer ?
#
loop_
_entity_poly.entity_id
_entity_poly.type
_entity_poly.pdbx_seq_one_letter_code
_entity_poly.pdbx_strand_id
1 'polypeptide(L)'
;YHASLLNSGQPVGLGWDGITKASQPKVYPMDPPNDTDVDATIKQVREDDLMLTDLNWNNIKNISDEKFIQLFEALENNTHLESLSLTNVGLTDKTAQRLAEAIEKNSTLRVLNV
;
A
#
# COMPACT_ATOMS: atom_id res chain seq x y z
N TYR A 1 2.30 41.75 48.72
CA TYR A 1 1.31 40.68 48.94
C TYR A 1 1.29 39.81 47.68
N HIS A 2 2.24 38.91 47.40
CA HIS A 2 2.54 37.60 48.01
C HIS A 2 1.34 36.64 48.01
N ALA A 3 1.08 35.97 46.88
CA ALA A 3 0.25 34.76 46.81
C ALA A 3 0.55 33.96 45.53
N SER A 4 1.72 33.32 45.43
CA SER A 4 1.97 32.27 44.40
C SER A 4 2.93 31.17 44.88
N LEU A 5 3.00 30.94 46.19
CA LEU A 5 3.71 29.80 46.76
C LEU A 5 2.74 29.15 47.72
N LEU A 6 2.00 28.14 47.26
CA LEU A 6 1.40 27.04 48.03
C LEU A 6 0.49 26.23 47.09
N ASN A 7 1.09 25.34 46.29
CA ASN A 7 0.38 24.20 45.69
C ASN A 7 0.00 23.24 46.83
N SER A 8 -1.02 23.60 47.61
CA SER A 8 -1.42 22.92 48.86
C SER A 8 -2.83 22.35 48.76
N GLY A 9 -3.13 21.70 47.63
CA GLY A 9 -4.43 21.05 47.42
C GLY A 9 -4.46 19.93 46.38
N GLN A 10 -3.35 19.60 45.72
CA GLN A 10 -3.29 18.43 44.86
C GLN A 10 -2.93 17.19 45.69
N PRO A 11 -3.74 16.11 45.65
CA PRO A 11 -3.35 14.86 46.29
C PRO A 11 -2.02 14.39 45.71
N VAL A 12 -1.04 14.22 46.60
CA VAL A 12 0.29 13.70 46.26
C VAL A 12 0.09 12.28 45.71
N GLY A 13 0.36 12.09 44.42
CA GLY A 13 0.16 10.82 43.72
C GLY A 13 -0.80 10.87 42.53
N LEU A 14 -1.40 12.03 42.22
CA LEU A 14 -2.28 12.22 41.05
C LEU A 14 -1.70 13.24 40.05
N GLY A 15 -0.38 13.21 39.84
CA GLY A 15 0.27 13.87 38.70
C GLY A 15 0.37 12.92 37.51
N TRP A 16 0.98 13.36 36.40
CA TRP A 16 1.39 12.51 35.27
C TRP A 16 2.40 11.40 35.64
N ASP A 17 2.74 11.30 36.93
CA ASP A 17 3.55 10.25 37.56
C ASP A 17 2.75 8.96 37.84
N GLY A 18 1.45 8.94 37.50
CA GLY A 18 0.70 7.71 37.36
C GLY A 18 1.38 6.86 36.29
N ILE A 19 2.09 5.82 36.72
CA ILE A 19 2.85 4.87 35.88
C ILE A 19 1.96 4.39 34.73
N THR A 20 1.96 5.09 33.61
CA THR A 20 1.40 4.60 32.36
C THR A 20 2.36 3.52 31.91
N LYS A 21 2.11 2.28 32.33
CA LYS A 21 2.83 1.14 31.77
C LYS A 21 2.50 1.12 30.28
N ALA A 22 3.50 1.36 29.44
CA ALA A 22 3.36 1.17 28.01
C ALA A 22 2.86 -0.27 27.79
N SER A 23 1.79 -0.42 27.02
CA SER A 23 1.37 -1.75 26.55
C SER A 23 2.53 -2.37 25.79
N GLN A 24 2.89 -3.62 26.12
CA GLN A 24 3.89 -4.34 25.33
C GLN A 24 3.43 -4.36 23.86
N PRO A 25 4.29 -3.95 22.90
CA PRO A 25 3.98 -4.07 21.50
C PRO A 25 3.63 -5.53 21.20
N LYS A 26 2.43 -5.77 20.68
CA LYS A 26 2.11 -7.08 20.12
C LYS A 26 3.06 -7.28 18.94
N VAL A 27 3.98 -8.23 19.07
CA VAL A 27 4.82 -8.67 17.95
C VAL A 27 3.91 -9.49 17.05
N TYR A 28 3.48 -8.89 15.95
CA TYR A 28 2.78 -9.64 14.91
C TYR A 28 3.83 -10.40 14.09
N PRO A 29 3.61 -11.69 13.81
CA PRO A 29 4.43 -12.38 12.83
C PRO A 29 4.36 -11.63 11.50
N MET A 30 5.44 -11.64 10.74
CA MET A 30 5.39 -11.10 9.38
C MET A 30 4.45 -11.98 8.57
N ASP A 31 3.49 -11.36 7.87
CA ASP A 31 2.66 -12.07 6.91
C ASP A 31 3.55 -12.76 5.87
N PRO A 32 3.13 -13.93 5.35
CA PRO A 32 3.88 -14.60 4.30
C PRO A 32 4.04 -13.66 3.09
N PRO A 33 5.16 -13.75 2.36
CA PRO A 33 5.37 -12.95 1.16
C PRO A 33 4.29 -13.26 0.12
N ASN A 34 3.88 -12.24 -0.64
CA ASN A 34 3.00 -12.42 -1.80
C ASN A 34 3.78 -13.20 -2.87
N ASP A 35 3.25 -14.37 -3.24
CA ASP A 35 3.84 -15.33 -4.18
C ASP A 35 3.22 -15.26 -5.58
N THR A 36 2.44 -14.21 -5.87
CA THR A 36 1.85 -13.96 -7.19
C THR A 36 2.95 -13.91 -8.26
N ASP A 37 2.77 -14.72 -9.32
CA ASP A 37 3.69 -14.76 -10.45
C ASP A 37 3.51 -13.51 -11.34
N VAL A 38 4.51 -12.63 -11.30
CA VAL A 38 4.55 -11.37 -12.05
C VAL A 38 4.51 -11.62 -13.56
N ASP A 39 5.22 -12.62 -14.05
CA ASP A 39 5.28 -12.95 -15.48
C ASP A 39 3.95 -13.52 -15.98
N ALA A 40 3.36 -14.43 -15.21
CA ALA A 40 2.07 -15.02 -15.54
C ALA A 40 0.94 -13.97 -15.54
N THR A 41 0.93 -13.08 -14.54
CA THR A 41 -0.11 -12.05 -14.44
C THR A 41 0.01 -10.98 -15.52
N ILE A 42 1.21 -10.54 -15.90
CA ILE A 42 1.40 -9.66 -17.08
C ILE A 42 0.82 -10.32 -18.34
N LYS A 43 1.09 -11.62 -18.53
CA LYS A 43 0.57 -12.36 -19.66
C LYS A 43 -0.96 -12.41 -19.64
N GLN A 44 -1.59 -12.69 -18.50
CA GLN A 44 -3.05 -12.72 -18.36
C GLN A 44 -3.69 -11.36 -18.65
N VAL A 45 -3.12 -10.26 -18.14
CA VAL A 45 -3.61 -8.90 -18.46
C VAL A 45 -3.50 -8.63 -19.96
N ARG A 46 -2.39 -9.05 -20.59
CA ARG A 46 -2.16 -8.88 -22.03
C ARG A 46 -3.09 -9.72 -22.90
N GLU A 47 -3.44 -10.92 -22.45
CA GLU A 47 -4.38 -11.83 -23.14
C GLU A 47 -5.85 -11.45 -22.89
N ASP A 48 -6.10 -10.40 -22.10
CA ASP A 48 -7.43 -9.97 -21.67
C ASP A 48 -8.23 -11.12 -21.04
N ASP A 49 -7.63 -11.79 -20.06
CA ASP A 49 -8.26 -12.92 -19.38
C ASP A 49 -9.52 -12.46 -18.63
N LEU A 50 -10.67 -13.00 -19.06
CA LEU A 50 -12.00 -12.79 -18.46
C LEU A 50 -12.06 -13.10 -16.96
N MET A 51 -11.18 -13.98 -16.46
CA MET A 51 -11.14 -14.39 -15.06
C MET A 51 -10.31 -13.44 -14.20
N LEU A 52 -9.46 -12.60 -14.80
CA LEU A 52 -8.57 -11.69 -14.08
C LEU A 52 -9.23 -10.32 -13.89
N THR A 53 -10.02 -10.19 -12.84
CA THR A 53 -10.70 -8.94 -12.46
C THR A 53 -9.99 -8.17 -11.35
N ASP A 54 -9.20 -8.86 -10.52
CA ASP A 54 -8.41 -8.29 -9.43
C ASP A 54 -6.95 -8.76 -9.55
N LEU A 55 -6.02 -7.81 -9.57
CA LEU A 55 -4.59 -8.07 -9.61
C LEU A 55 -3.90 -7.39 -8.44
N ASN A 56 -3.21 -8.20 -7.63
CA ASN A 56 -2.55 -7.76 -6.41
C ASN A 56 -1.06 -8.10 -6.41
N TRP A 57 -0.23 -7.09 -6.61
CA TRP A 57 1.23 -7.17 -6.49
C TRP A 57 1.75 -6.57 -5.19
N ASN A 58 0.89 -6.32 -4.19
CA ASN A 58 1.32 -5.72 -2.94
C ASN A 58 2.47 -6.52 -2.31
N ASN A 59 3.46 -5.79 -1.81
CA ASN A 59 4.64 -6.32 -1.11
C ASN A 59 5.56 -7.23 -1.95
N ILE A 60 5.31 -7.42 -3.25
CA ILE A 60 6.26 -8.10 -4.13
C ILE A 60 7.48 -7.21 -4.29
N LYS A 61 8.66 -7.76 -3.99
CA LYS A 61 9.93 -7.04 -4.02
C LYS A 61 10.68 -7.30 -5.31
N ASN A 62 11.53 -6.35 -5.70
CA ASN A 62 12.46 -6.47 -6.82
C ASN A 62 11.80 -6.69 -8.18
N ILE A 63 10.61 -6.13 -8.40
CA ILE A 63 10.01 -6.05 -9.73
C ILE A 63 10.84 -5.05 -10.55
N SER A 64 11.29 -5.44 -11.73
CA SER A 64 12.05 -4.54 -12.61
C SER A 64 11.13 -3.51 -13.26
N ASP A 65 11.66 -2.33 -13.57
CA ASP A 65 10.95 -1.28 -14.33
C ASP A 65 10.34 -1.82 -15.65
N GLU A 66 11.01 -2.77 -16.30
CA GLU A 66 10.52 -3.42 -17.52
C GLU A 66 9.21 -4.18 -17.30
N LYS A 67 9.04 -4.83 -16.14
CA LYS A 67 7.81 -5.56 -15.81
C LYS A 67 6.65 -4.61 -15.54
N PHE A 68 6.90 -3.48 -14.88
CA PHE A 68 5.91 -2.43 -14.73
C PHE A 68 5.47 -1.87 -16.08
N ILE A 69 6.42 -1.55 -16.96
CA ILE A 69 6.12 -1.05 -18.30
C ILE A 69 5.27 -2.06 -19.09
N GLN A 70 5.64 -3.34 -19.07
CA GLN A 70 4.86 -4.40 -19.74
C GLN A 70 3.44 -4.53 -19.18
N LEU A 71 3.28 -4.45 -17.85
CA LEU A 71 1.95 -4.46 -17.22
C LEU A 71 1.11 -3.26 -17.67
N PHE A 72 1.68 -2.06 -17.66
CA PHE A 72 0.95 -0.83 -18.00
C PHE A 72 0.61 -0.75 -19.48
N GLU A 73 1.50 -1.18 -20.37
CA GLU A 73 1.19 -1.33 -21.80
C GLU A 73 0.07 -2.34 -22.05
N ALA A 74 0.05 -3.45 -21.30
CA ALA A 74 -1.03 -4.43 -21.37
C ALA A 74 -2.35 -3.85 -20.83
N LEU A 75 -2.28 -3.08 -19.74
CA LEU A 75 -3.43 -2.45 -19.10
C LEU A 75 -4.17 -1.49 -20.03
N GLU A 76 -3.46 -0.79 -20.93
CA GLU A 76 -4.07 0.15 -21.89
C GLU A 76 -5.22 -0.46 -22.72
N ASN A 77 -5.11 -1.74 -23.06
CA ASN A 77 -6.05 -2.43 -23.94
C ASN A 77 -6.88 -3.49 -23.20
N ASN A 78 -6.65 -3.69 -21.91
CA ASN A 78 -7.36 -4.67 -21.10
C ASN A 78 -8.80 -4.19 -20.81
N THR A 79 -9.77 -5.10 -20.87
CA THR A 79 -11.20 -4.80 -20.71
C THR A 79 -11.88 -5.53 -19.54
N HIS A 80 -11.11 -6.28 -18.75
CA HIS A 80 -11.65 -7.11 -17.66
C HIS A 80 -11.10 -6.77 -16.27
N LEU A 81 -9.89 -6.23 -16.18
CA LEU A 81 -9.29 -5.86 -14.92
C LEU A 81 -10.00 -4.64 -14.33
N GLU A 82 -10.53 -4.81 -13.12
CA GLU A 82 -11.25 -3.77 -12.37
C GLU A 82 -10.44 -3.22 -11.19
N SER A 83 -9.53 -4.02 -10.63
CA SER A 83 -8.75 -3.66 -9.44
C SER A 83 -7.27 -3.98 -9.60
N LEU A 84 -6.43 -2.98 -9.30
CA LEU A 84 -4.97 -3.05 -9.38
C LEU A 84 -4.34 -2.55 -8.08
N SER A 85 -3.61 -3.43 -7.38
CA SER A 85 -2.90 -3.10 -6.15
C SER A 85 -1.38 -3.27 -6.29
N LEU A 86 -0.63 -2.19 -6.07
CA LEU A 86 0.81 -2.05 -6.27
C LEU A 86 1.52 -1.44 -5.04
N THR A 87 0.97 -1.59 -3.83
CA THR A 87 1.55 -0.99 -2.62
C THR A 87 2.88 -1.65 -2.26
N ASN A 88 3.88 -0.83 -1.88
CA ASN A 88 5.16 -1.29 -1.36
C ASN A 88 5.98 -2.15 -2.36
N VAL A 89 5.85 -1.87 -3.66
CA VAL A 89 6.56 -2.56 -4.75
C VAL A 89 7.78 -1.82 -5.31
N GLY A 90 8.02 -0.59 -4.85
CA GLY A 90 9.13 0.23 -5.32
C GLY A 90 8.84 1.01 -6.61
N LEU A 91 7.59 1.43 -6.82
CA LEU A 91 7.22 2.36 -7.90
C LEU A 91 8.06 3.64 -7.83
N THR A 92 8.54 4.06 -8.99
CA THR A 92 9.34 5.28 -9.21
C THR A 92 8.53 6.31 -9.98
N ASP A 93 8.90 7.59 -9.94
CA ASP A 93 8.18 8.65 -10.68
C ASP A 93 8.06 8.33 -12.19
N LYS A 94 9.09 7.70 -12.77
CA LYS A 94 9.11 7.27 -14.17
C LYS A 94 8.05 6.20 -14.46
N THR A 95 7.93 5.20 -13.60
CA THR A 95 6.94 4.11 -13.76
C THR A 95 5.53 4.60 -13.43
N ALA A 96 5.39 5.50 -12.45
CA ALA A 96 4.13 6.15 -12.11
C ALA A 96 3.59 7.00 -13.27
N GLN A 97 4.44 7.71 -14.02
CA GLN A 97 4.00 8.43 -15.23
C GLN A 97 3.44 7.48 -16.29
N ARG A 98 4.06 6.31 -16.48
CA ARG A 98 3.56 5.29 -17.41
C ARG A 98 2.24 4.67 -16.96
N LEU A 99 2.08 4.46 -15.65
CA LEU A 99 0.81 4.04 -15.08
C LEU A 99 -0.30 5.07 -15.36
N ALA A 100 -0.01 6.36 -15.22
CA ALA A 100 -0.97 7.42 -15.52
C ALA A 100 -1.40 7.43 -17.01
N GLU A 101 -0.45 7.29 -17.93
CA GLU A 101 -0.73 7.14 -19.37
C GLU A 101 -1.62 5.92 -19.66
N ALA A 102 -1.39 4.81 -18.95
CA ALA A 102 -2.16 3.59 -19.13
C ALA A 102 -3.60 3.72 -18.61
N ILE A 103 -3.78 4.36 -17.45
CA ILE A 103 -5.09 4.60 -16.85
C ILE A 103 -5.93 5.58 -17.69
N GLU A 104 -5.31 6.56 -18.34
CA GLU A 104 -6.04 7.50 -19.22
C GLU A 104 -6.73 6.79 -20.38
N LYS A 105 -6.14 5.69 -20.88
CA LYS A 105 -6.68 4.88 -21.98
C LYS A 105 -7.58 3.74 -21.51
N ASN A 106 -7.30 3.17 -20.35
CA ASN A 106 -8.10 2.09 -19.80
C ASN A 106 -9.47 2.62 -19.29
N SER A 107 -10.54 1.87 -19.55
CA SER A 107 -11.91 2.25 -19.17
C SER A 107 -12.59 1.29 -18.18
N THR A 108 -11.88 0.26 -17.74
CA THR A 108 -12.44 -0.84 -16.94
C THR A 108 -11.90 -0.88 -15.52
N LEU A 109 -10.70 -0.33 -15.30
CA LEU A 109 -10.09 -0.18 -14.00
C LEU A 109 -10.89 0.81 -13.15
N ARG A 110 -11.33 0.35 -11.98
CA ARG A 110 -12.14 1.11 -11.03
C ARG A 110 -11.39 1.42 -9.74
N VAL A 111 -10.51 0.51 -9.34
CA VAL A 111 -9.77 0.60 -8.09
C VAL A 111 -8.28 0.54 -8.41
N LEU A 112 -7.56 1.57 -7.94
CA LEU A 112 -6.11 1.63 -8.01
C LEU A 112 -5.56 1.92 -6.62
N ASN A 113 -4.59 1.11 -6.19
CA ASN A 113 -3.85 1.29 -4.95
C ASN A 113 -2.34 1.26 -5.25
N VAL A 114 -1.62 2.33 -4.95
CA VAL A 114 -0.19 2.52 -5.28
C VAL A 114 0.61 2.98 -4.07
#